data_AF-A0A124G1Z1-F1
#
_entry.id   AF-A0A124G1Z1-F1
#
_cell.length_a   1.000
_cell.length_b   1.000
_cell.length_c   1.000
_cell.angle_alpha   90.00
_cell.angle_beta   90.00
_cell.angle_gamma   90.00
#
_symmetry.space_group_name_H-M   'P 1'
#
loop_
_entity.id
_entity.type
_entity.pdbx_description
1 polymer ?
#
loop_
_entity_poly.entity_id
_entity_poly.type
_entity_poly.pdbx_seq_one_letter_code
_entity_poly.pdbx_strand_id
1 'polypeptide(L)' 'MTEQTYTQKAWSLKDLFEGFDDPNYEATFKKIEAGVEKFEAYRDQLSPELNEEEFVNIITEYEQFFRLAHRLGG' A
#
# COMPACT_ATOMS: atom_id res chain seq x y z
N MET A 1 -13.24 37.53 4.99
CA MET A 1 -13.10 36.09 4.75
C MET A 1 -12.98 35.92 3.25
N THR A 2 -11.91 35.30 2.76
CA THR A 2 -11.74 35.03 1.33
C THR A 2 -12.53 33.77 0.98
N GLU A 3 -13.56 33.91 0.14
CA GLU A 3 -14.36 32.78 -0.36
C GLU A 3 -13.51 31.98 -1.36
N GLN A 4 -13.00 30.82 -0.93
CA GLN A 4 -12.36 29.85 -1.83
C GLN A 4 -13.46 29.07 -2.56
N THR A 5 -13.71 29.38 -3.82
CA THR A 5 -14.69 28.65 -4.65
C THR A 5 -14.06 27.33 -5.11
N TYR A 6 -14.50 26.21 -4.54
CA TYR A 6 -14.04 24.87 -4.96
C TYR A 6 -14.83 24.39 -6.19
N THR A 7 -14.16 24.16 -7.31
CA THR A 7 -14.79 23.56 -8.50
C THR A 7 -14.86 22.05 -8.33
N GLN A 8 -16.08 21.52 -8.21
CA GLN A 8 -16.31 20.08 -8.16
C GLN A 8 -15.85 19.40 -9.46
N LYS A 9 -15.18 18.26 -9.33
CA LYS A 9 -14.75 17.41 -10.44
C LYS A 9 -15.21 15.98 -10.19
N ALA A 10 -15.45 15.22 -11.26
CA ALA A 10 -15.68 13.79 -11.16
C ALA A 10 -14.40 13.06 -10.71
N TRP A 11 -14.56 11.89 -10.09
CA TRP A 11 -13.43 11.02 -9.77
C TRP A 11 -12.73 10.56 -11.04
N SER A 12 -11.40 10.51 -11.02
CA SER A 12 -10.59 10.08 -12.14
C SER A 12 -9.60 9.00 -11.69
N LEU A 13 -9.47 7.91 -12.45
CA LEU A 13 -8.41 6.93 -12.20
C LEU A 13 -7.01 7.54 -12.34
N LYS A 14 -6.90 8.68 -13.04
CA LYS A 14 -5.66 9.46 -13.11
C LYS A 14 -5.23 10.06 -11.77
N ASP A 15 -6.16 10.16 -10.81
CA ASP A 15 -5.85 10.56 -9.44
C ASP A 15 -5.09 9.45 -8.69
N LEU A 16 -5.11 8.21 -9.22
CA LEU A 16 -4.31 7.09 -8.74
C LEU A 16 -2.98 7.00 -9.49
N PHE A 17 -3.03 6.84 -10.82
CA PHE A 17 -1.89 6.75 -11.74
C PHE A 17 -2.30 7.28 -13.13
N GLU A 18 -1.40 7.97 -13.83
CA GLU A 18 -1.70 8.48 -15.18
C GLU A 18 -1.88 7.35 -16.22
N GLY A 19 -1.33 6.16 -15.94
CA GLY A 19 -1.41 4.96 -16.76
C GLY A 19 -0.29 3.97 -16.39
N PHE A 20 -0.10 2.92 -17.19
CA PHE A 20 0.95 1.94 -16.98
C PHE A 20 2.37 2.49 -17.20
N ASP A 21 2.50 3.52 -18.04
CA ASP A 21 3.77 4.22 -18.29
C ASP A 21 4.13 5.22 -17.19
N ASP A 22 3.26 5.40 -16.18
CA ASP A 22 3.56 6.24 -15.03
C ASP A 22 4.70 5.60 -14.21
N PRO A 23 5.84 6.29 -14.00
CA PRO A 23 6.93 5.75 -13.20
C PRO A 23 6.50 5.42 -11.75
N ASN A 24 5.44 6.07 -11.24
CA ASN A 24 4.89 5.78 -9.92
C ASN A 24 4.12 4.45 -9.89
N TYR A 25 3.57 4.00 -11.01
CA TYR A 25 2.93 2.69 -11.13
C TYR A 25 3.98 1.59 -10.90
N GLU A 26 5.06 1.62 -11.70
CA GLU A 26 6.18 0.67 -11.60
C GLU A 26 6.84 0.73 -10.21
N ALA A 27 7.06 1.93 -9.67
CA ALA A 27 7.63 2.08 -8.34
C ALA A 27 6.71 1.52 -7.24
N THR A 28 5.40 1.64 -7.39
CA THR A 28 4.43 1.05 -6.46
C THR A 28 4.43 -0.46 -6.56
N PHE A 29 4.50 -1.00 -7.78
CA PHE A 29 4.60 -2.45 -8.01
C PHE A 29 5.83 -3.04 -7.32
N LYS A 30 7.01 -2.45 -7.49
CA LYS A 30 8.25 -2.90 -6.81
C LYS A 30 8.17 -2.83 -5.29
N LYS A 31 7.47 -1.83 -4.73
CA LYS A 31 7.24 -1.73 -3.28
C LYS A 31 6.35 -2.87 -2.78
N ILE A 32 5.37 -3.30 -3.58
CA ILE A 32 4.52 -4.45 -3.24
C ILE A 32 5.37 -5.72 -3.23
N GLU A 33 6.17 -5.96 -4.26
CA GLU A 33 7.05 -7.13 -4.34
C GLU A 33 8.00 -7.21 -3.14
N ALA A 34 8.69 -6.12 -2.83
CA ALA A 34 9.58 -6.06 -1.67
C ALA A 34 8.85 -6.26 -0.33
N GLY A 35 7.61 -5.75 -0.21
CA GLY A 35 6.77 -5.96 0.96
C GLY A 35 6.36 -7.42 1.14
N VAL A 36 5.99 -8.09 0.04
CA VAL A 36 5.67 -9.52 0.04
C VAL A 36 6.88 -10.36 0.42
N GLU A 37 8.04 -10.14 -0.19
CA GLU A 37 9.27 -10.87 0.13
C GLU A 37 9.63 -10.74 1.62
N LYS A 38 9.54 -9.53 2.17
CA LYS A 38 9.78 -9.29 3.59
C LYS A 38 8.76 -10.01 4.47
N PHE A 39 7.48 -9.97 4.08
CA PHE A 39 6.42 -10.62 4.83
C PHE A 39 6.56 -12.15 4.86
N GLU A 40 6.97 -12.76 3.74
CA GLU A 40 7.21 -14.19 3.67
C GLU A 40 8.32 -14.66 4.61
N ALA A 41 9.31 -13.81 4.90
CA ALA A 41 10.40 -14.11 5.83
C ALA A 41 9.93 -14.25 7.29
N TYR A 42 8.72 -13.80 7.64
CA TYR A 42 8.15 -13.99 8.98
C TYR A 42 7.56 -15.39 9.20
N ARG A 43 7.40 -16.23 8.15
CA ARG A 43 6.77 -17.56 8.27
C ARG A 43 7.42 -18.43 9.34
N ASP A 44 8.75 -18.42 9.42
CA ASP A 44 9.51 -19.21 10.39
C ASP A 44 9.39 -18.69 11.84
N GLN A 45 8.91 -17.46 12.02
CA GLN A 45 8.73 -16.82 13.33
C GLN A 45 7.32 -17.04 13.89
N LEU A 46 6.39 -17.54 13.07
CA LEU A 46 5.01 -17.82 13.49
C LEU A 46 4.97 -19.02 14.44
N SER A 47 4.97 -18.72 15.72
CA SER A 47 4.91 -19.70 16.81
C SER A 47 3.87 -19.28 17.85
N PRO A 48 3.33 -20.21 18.65
CA PRO A 48 2.47 -19.88 19.78
C PRO A 48 3.10 -18.94 20.81
N GLU A 49 4.43 -18.85 20.83
CA GLU A 49 5.22 -18.01 21.73
C GLU A 49 5.49 -16.60 21.21
N LEU A 50 5.09 -16.30 19.96
CA LEU A 50 5.23 -14.97 19.36
C LEU A 50 4.53 -13.93 20.23
N ASN A 51 5.23 -12.84 20.55
CA ASN A 51 4.65 -11.83 21.41
C ASN A 51 3.69 -10.90 20.63
N GLU A 52 2.80 -10.23 21.34
CA GLU A 52 1.76 -9.39 20.75
C GLU A 52 2.33 -8.23 19.92
N GLU A 53 3.42 -7.61 20.38
CA GLU A 53 4.06 -6.49 19.68
C GLU A 53 4.65 -6.95 18.34
N GLU A 54 5.35 -8.08 18.32
CA GLU A 54 5.87 -8.69 17.09
C GLU A 54 4.74 -9.05 16.12
N PHE A 55 3.65 -9.62 16.64
CA PHE A 55 2.48 -9.96 15.82
C PHE A 55 1.82 -8.72 15.19
N VAL A 56 1.62 -7.66 15.98
CA VAL A 56 1.06 -6.40 15.48
C VAL A 56 1.98 -5.76 14.43
N ASN A 57 3.30 -5.83 14.63
CA ASN A 57 4.27 -5.35 13.64
C ASN A 57 4.15 -6.12 12.32
N ILE A 58 4.08 -7.46 12.36
CA ILE A 58 3.93 -8.31 11.18
C ILE A 58 2.64 -7.97 10.41
N ILE A 59 1.51 -7.80 11.10
CA ILE A 59 0.24 -7.39 10.47
C ILE A 59 0.33 -5.98 9.88
N THR A 60 0.97 -5.05 10.60
CA THR A 60 1.12 -3.67 10.12
C THR A 60 1.92 -3.63 8.82
N GLU A 61 2.98 -4.43 8.71
CA GLU A 61 3.76 -4.54 7.48
C GLU A 61 2.93 -5.16 6.34
N TYR A 62 2.12 -6.18 6.63
CA TYR A 62 1.17 -6.74 5.67
C TYR A 62 0.22 -5.68 5.12
N GLU A 63 -0.40 -4.89 6.00
CA GLU A 63 -1.36 -3.86 5.60
C GLU A 63 -0.74 -2.80 4.69
N GLN A 64 0.52 -2.45 4.88
CA GLN A 64 1.18 -1.40 4.09
C GLN A 64 1.22 -1.78 2.61
N PHE A 65 1.73 -2.96 2.26
CA PHE A 65 1.79 -3.36 0.85
C PHE A 65 0.42 -3.78 0.32
N PHE A 66 -0.45 -4.33 1.17
CA PHE A 66 -1.81 -4.71 0.77
C PHE A 66 -2.63 -3.48 0.33
N ARG A 67 -2.50 -2.35 1.03
CA ARG A 67 -3.12 -1.07 0.63
C ARG A 67 -2.58 -0.58 -0.72
N LEU A 68 -1.29 -0.75 -0.97
CA LEU A 68 -0.68 -0.40 -2.26
C LEU A 68 -1.23 -1.28 -3.39
N ALA A 69 -1.37 -2.59 -3.15
CA ALA A 69 -1.94 -3.53 -4.12
C ALA A 69 -3.39 -3.15 -4.47
N HIS A 70 -4.21 -2.80 -3.48
CA HIS A 70 -5.56 -2.28 -3.73
C HIS A 70 -5.56 -0.98 -4.51
N ARG A 71 -4.66 -0.04 -4.19
CA ARG A 71 -4.51 1.21 -4.94
C ARG A 71 -4.14 0.97 -6.41
N LEU A 72 -3.33 -0.06 -6.68
CA LEU A 72 -2.90 -0.43 -8.02
C LEU A 72 -4.00 -1.15 -8.81
N GLY A 73 -4.88 -1.89 -8.13
CA GLY A 73 -6.03 -2.57 -8.73
C GLY A 73 -7.20 -1.66 -9.12
N GLY A 74 -7.30 -0.46 -8.52
CA GLY A 74 -8.38 0.51 -8.77
C GLY A 74 -9.61 0.29 -7.90
#